data_AF-M0CZP6-F1
#
_entry.id   AF-M0CZP6-F1
#
_cell.length_a   1.000
_cell.length_b   1.000
_cell.length_c   1.000
_cell.angle_alpha   90.00
_cell.angle_beta   90.00
_cell.angle_gamma   90.00
#
_symmetry.space_group_name_H-M   'P 1'
#
loop_
_entity.id
_entity.type
_entity.pdbx_description
1 polymer ?
#
loop_
_entity_poly.entity_id
_entity_poly.type
_entity_poly.pdbx_seq_one_letter_code
_entity_poly.pdbx_strand_id
1 'polypeptide(L)'
;MSGISEPQAIEESRASNETDVIYVGYRQRGRAVVEKYPGREPLTPDRSLKLADHSPSGFEWGYAGSGPAQLALALLLDYTDDEDVALAEYMAFKDEVVSRLECSGPKQRWRLTGHEIDSALRETVDEPLAPSVS
;
A
#
# COMPACT_ATOMS: atom_id res chain seq x y z
N MET A 1 -0.68 44.28 17.84
CA MET A 1 -1.65 43.34 18.45
C MET A 1 -1.83 42.21 17.45
N SER A 2 -1.30 41.05 17.81
CA SER A 2 -1.26 39.82 17.03
C SER A 2 -2.67 39.29 16.73
N GLY A 3 -2.82 38.60 15.61
CA GLY A 3 -4.06 37.91 15.25
C GLY A 3 -3.85 36.87 14.16
N ILE A 4 -3.69 35.63 14.61
CA ILE A 4 -4.10 34.34 14.01
C ILE A 4 -3.47 33.93 12.67
N SER A 5 -2.48 33.04 12.77
CA SER A 5 -2.11 32.08 11.72
C SER A 5 -1.83 30.73 12.38
N GLU A 6 -2.82 29.83 12.41
CA GLU A 6 -2.58 28.41 12.70
C GLU A 6 -3.64 27.53 12.00
N PRO A 7 -3.43 27.16 10.72
CA PRO A 7 -4.07 25.99 10.13
C PRO A 7 -3.15 24.75 10.08
N GLN A 8 -1.82 24.91 10.25
CA GLN A 8 -0.87 23.82 9.96
C GLN A 8 -0.85 22.68 10.99
N ALA A 9 -1.15 22.96 12.27
CA ALA A 9 -0.99 21.97 13.34
C ALA A 9 -1.96 20.78 13.25
N ILE A 10 -3.16 20.97 12.67
CA ILE A 10 -4.17 19.89 12.58
C ILE A 10 -3.89 18.95 11.39
N GLU A 11 -3.43 19.50 10.26
CA GLU A 11 -3.06 18.69 9.08
C GLU A 11 -1.78 17.87 9.33
N GLU A 12 -0.76 18.47 9.97
CA GLU A 12 0.47 17.74 10.32
C GLU A 12 0.20 16.60 11.31
N SER A 13 -0.71 16.81 12.27
CA SER A 13 -1.08 15.79 13.27
C SER A 13 -1.86 14.63 12.65
N ARG A 14 -2.73 14.91 11.67
CA ARG A 14 -3.52 13.87 10.98
C ARG A 14 -2.64 13.06 10.02
N ALA A 15 -1.79 13.73 9.24
CA ALA A 15 -0.84 13.06 8.35
C ALA A 15 0.17 12.19 9.11
N SER A 16 0.63 12.65 10.28
CA SER A 16 1.50 11.87 11.17
C SER A 16 0.79 10.62 11.72
N ASN A 17 -0.50 10.72 12.00
CA ASN A 17 -1.29 9.60 12.52
C ASN A 17 -1.73 8.60 11.44
N GLU A 18 -1.83 9.05 10.17
CA GLU A 18 -2.09 8.20 9.01
C GLU A 18 -0.84 7.43 8.56
N THR A 19 0.37 7.98 8.76
CA THR A 19 1.63 7.24 8.52
C THR A 19 1.93 6.17 9.60
N ASP A 20 1.31 6.28 10.78
CA ASP A 20 1.44 5.32 11.89
C ASP A 20 0.71 3.98 11.65
N VAL A 21 0.04 3.82 10.51
CA VAL A 21 -0.61 2.56 10.13
C VAL A 21 0.40 1.49 9.77
N ILE A 22 0.05 0.23 10.05
CA ILE A 22 0.86 -0.93 9.69
C ILE A 22 -0.04 -2.01 9.10
N TYR A 23 0.27 -2.42 7.89
CA TYR A 23 -0.32 -3.59 7.25
C TYR A 23 0.51 -4.83 7.58
N VAL A 24 -0.17 -5.91 7.95
CA VAL A 24 0.46 -7.19 8.26
C VAL A 24 -0.25 -8.28 7.47
N GLY A 25 0.49 -8.97 6.60
CA GLY A 25 -0.06 -10.09 5.85
C GLY A 25 0.56 -11.43 6.21
N TYR A 26 -0.27 -12.46 6.18
CA TYR A 26 0.11 -13.84 6.50
C TYR A 26 -0.79 -14.84 5.78
N ARG A 27 -0.35 -16.10 5.71
CA ARG A 27 -1.15 -17.18 5.13
C ARG A 27 -1.87 -17.94 6.23
N GLN A 28 -3.19 -18.03 6.14
CA GLN A 28 -4.02 -18.86 7.00
C GLN A 28 -4.63 -19.99 6.16
N ARG A 29 -4.18 -21.23 6.38
CA ARG A 29 -4.59 -22.41 5.57
C ARG A 29 -4.42 -22.17 4.07
N GLY A 30 -3.30 -21.54 3.67
CA GLY A 30 -2.99 -21.20 2.27
C GLY A 30 -3.62 -19.90 1.78
N ARG A 31 -4.66 -19.38 2.44
CA ARG A 31 -5.31 -18.13 2.05
C ARG A 31 -4.55 -16.91 2.56
N ALA A 32 -4.38 -15.91 1.71
CA ALA A 32 -3.90 -14.60 2.09
C ALA A 32 -4.87 -13.88 3.05
N VAL A 33 -4.34 -13.40 4.17
CA VAL A 33 -5.03 -12.51 5.10
C VAL A 33 -4.15 -11.28 5.32
N VAL A 34 -4.73 -10.09 5.29
CA VAL A 34 -4.04 -8.81 5.52
C VAL A 34 -4.85 -8.00 6.53
N GLU A 35 -4.17 -7.47 7.55
CA GLU A 35 -4.78 -6.71 8.64
C GLU A 35 -4.06 -5.37 8.83
N LYS A 36 -4.83 -4.29 9.05
CA LYS A 36 -4.36 -2.94 9.33
C LYS A 36 -4.38 -2.67 10.84
N TYR A 37 -3.26 -2.25 11.39
CA TYR A 37 -3.10 -1.85 12.80
C TYR A 37 -3.13 -0.32 12.92
N PRO A 38 -3.54 0.24 14.08
CA PRO A 38 -3.77 -0.41 15.38
C PRO A 38 -5.12 -1.14 15.55
N GLY A 39 -6.12 -0.90 14.69
CA GLY A 39 -7.47 -1.46 14.82
C GLY A 39 -7.61 -2.96 14.53
N ARG A 40 -6.57 -3.58 13.93
CA ARG A 40 -6.59 -4.96 13.41
C ARG A 40 -7.76 -5.18 12.43
N GLU A 41 -8.00 -4.16 11.59
CA GLU A 41 -9.07 -4.15 10.61
C GLU A 41 -8.67 -5.01 9.40
N PRO A 42 -9.55 -5.89 8.89
CA PRO A 42 -9.23 -6.69 7.72
C PRO A 42 -9.19 -5.82 6.46
N LEU A 43 -8.09 -5.87 5.71
CA LEU A 43 -8.07 -5.35 4.35
C LEU A 43 -8.76 -6.38 3.43
N THR A 44 -9.73 -5.92 2.65
CA THR A 44 -10.54 -6.77 1.76
C THR A 44 -10.40 -6.31 0.31
N PRO A 45 -10.55 -7.22 -0.68
CA PRO A 45 -10.41 -6.85 -2.09
C PRO A 45 -11.62 -6.07 -2.62
N ASP A 46 -12.72 -5.94 -1.87
CA ASP A 46 -14.00 -5.41 -2.35
C ASP A 46 -13.94 -3.98 -2.91
N ARG A 47 -13.13 -3.09 -2.31
CA ARG A 47 -12.94 -1.73 -2.83
C ARG A 47 -12.09 -1.75 -4.10
N SER A 48 -10.94 -2.42 -4.07
CA SER A 48 -10.01 -2.43 -5.21
C SER A 48 -10.56 -3.19 -6.41
N LEU A 49 -11.34 -4.25 -6.21
CA LEU A 49 -12.00 -5.00 -7.30
C LEU A 49 -13.01 -4.16 -8.09
N LYS A 50 -13.59 -3.12 -7.47
CA LYS A 50 -14.47 -2.18 -8.18
C LYS A 50 -13.71 -1.25 -9.12
N LEU A 51 -12.43 -1.00 -8.85
CA LEU A 51 -11.57 -0.16 -9.67
C LEU A 51 -10.87 -0.96 -10.77
N ALA A 52 -10.31 -2.12 -10.42
CA ALA A 52 -9.71 -3.04 -11.37
C ALA A 52 -9.80 -4.49 -10.88
N ASP A 53 -10.22 -5.37 -11.78
CA ASP A 53 -10.36 -6.81 -11.52
C ASP A 53 -9.09 -7.57 -11.95
N HIS A 54 -8.16 -7.76 -10.99
CA HIS A 54 -6.93 -8.52 -11.21
C HIS A 54 -6.97 -9.93 -10.60
N SER A 55 -7.64 -10.08 -9.45
CA SER A 55 -7.73 -11.37 -8.75
C SER A 55 -8.98 -11.44 -7.85
N PRO A 56 -10.13 -11.90 -8.39
CA PRO A 56 -11.32 -12.20 -7.59
C PRO A 56 -11.07 -13.27 -6.52
N SER A 57 -10.07 -14.13 -6.73
CA SER A 57 -9.65 -15.18 -5.80
C SER A 57 -9.02 -14.64 -4.51
N GLY A 58 -8.64 -13.36 -4.47
CA GLY A 58 -8.06 -12.69 -3.32
C GLY A 58 -6.62 -12.26 -3.53
N PHE A 59 -5.98 -11.88 -2.43
CA PHE A 59 -4.65 -11.28 -2.45
C PHE A 59 -3.53 -12.31 -2.62
N GLU A 60 -2.45 -11.86 -3.26
CA GLU A 60 -1.21 -12.59 -3.44
C GLU A 60 -0.01 -11.63 -3.27
N TRP A 61 1.18 -12.17 -3.02
CA TRP A 61 2.42 -11.39 -2.81
C TRP A 61 3.66 -12.27 -2.92
N GLY A 62 4.84 -11.66 -2.98
CA GLY A 62 6.12 -12.35 -2.88
C GLY A 62 6.60 -13.01 -4.17
N TYR A 63 6.05 -12.61 -5.32
CA TYR A 63 6.51 -13.02 -6.65
C TYR A 63 6.19 -11.98 -7.72
N ALA A 64 6.89 -12.02 -8.85
CA ALA A 64 6.61 -11.17 -10.01
C ALA A 64 5.42 -11.70 -10.83
N GLY A 65 4.67 -10.81 -11.48
CA GLY A 65 3.51 -11.16 -12.31
C GLY A 65 2.24 -10.39 -11.94
N SER A 66 1.08 -10.87 -12.39
CA SER A 66 -0.21 -10.19 -12.20
C SER A 66 -0.85 -10.45 -10.84
N GLY A 67 -0.64 -11.61 -10.23
CA GLY A 67 -1.31 -12.02 -9.00
C GLY A 67 -1.25 -11.00 -7.85
N PRO A 68 -0.09 -10.37 -7.57
CA PRO A 68 0.01 -9.38 -6.50
C PRO A 68 -0.65 -8.02 -6.78
N ALA A 69 -1.14 -7.77 -8.01
CA ALA A 69 -1.71 -6.49 -8.40
C ALA A 69 -2.93 -6.10 -7.56
N GLN A 70 -3.79 -7.06 -7.22
CA GLN A 70 -4.98 -6.77 -6.41
C GLN A 70 -4.62 -6.31 -4.99
N LEU A 71 -3.55 -6.87 -4.42
CA LEU A 71 -3.07 -6.45 -3.11
C LEU A 71 -2.43 -5.07 -3.16
N ALA A 72 -1.62 -4.79 -4.20
CA ALA A 72 -1.03 -3.47 -4.40
C ALA A 72 -2.10 -2.37 -4.48
N LEU A 73 -3.13 -2.58 -5.30
CA LEU A 73 -4.22 -1.62 -5.45
C LEU A 73 -5.02 -1.47 -4.16
N ALA A 74 -5.27 -2.56 -3.42
CA ALA A 74 -5.95 -2.50 -2.13
C ALA A 74 -5.16 -1.73 -1.07
N LEU A 75 -3.84 -1.94 -0.99
CA LEU A 75 -2.97 -1.26 -0.02
C LEU A 75 -2.91 0.24 -0.29
N LEU A 76 -2.70 0.65 -1.55
CA LEU A 76 -2.66 2.06 -1.89
C LEU A 76 -4.02 2.72 -1.66
N LEU A 77 -5.11 2.12 -2.14
CA LEU A 77 -6.45 2.67 -1.97
C LEU A 77 -6.86 2.82 -0.50
N ASP A 78 -6.48 1.87 0.36
CA ASP A 78 -6.79 1.94 1.79
C ASP A 78 -5.88 2.92 2.55
N TYR A 79 -4.68 3.17 2.03
CA TYR A 79 -3.72 4.08 2.64
C TYR A 79 -3.94 5.55 2.23
N THR A 80 -4.11 5.82 0.93
CA THR A 80 -4.26 7.17 0.38
C THR A 80 -5.71 7.67 0.44
N ASP A 81 -6.68 6.75 0.49
CA ASP A 81 -8.11 7.01 0.26
C ASP A 81 -8.39 7.80 -1.03
N ASP A 82 -7.49 7.66 -2.02
CA ASP A 82 -7.53 8.36 -3.31
C ASP A 82 -7.45 7.33 -4.44
N GLU A 83 -8.55 7.20 -5.20
CA GLU A 83 -8.67 6.25 -6.30
C GLU A 83 -7.74 6.58 -7.47
N ASP A 84 -7.52 7.88 -7.76
CA ASP A 84 -6.69 8.32 -8.87
C ASP A 84 -5.22 8.01 -8.59
N VAL A 85 -4.75 8.32 -7.38
CA VAL A 85 -3.39 7.96 -6.94
C VAL A 85 -3.21 6.44 -6.93
N ALA A 86 -4.17 5.70 -6.38
CA ALA A 86 -4.07 4.24 -6.32
C ALA A 86 -4.02 3.61 -7.72
N LEU A 87 -4.83 4.08 -8.67
CA LEU A 87 -4.85 3.59 -10.05
C LEU A 87 -3.59 3.95 -10.84
N ALA A 88 -3.01 5.12 -10.59
CA ALA A 88 -1.76 5.55 -11.23
C ALA A 88 -0.55 4.73 -10.74
N GLU A 89 -0.47 4.45 -9.44
CA GLU A 89 0.77 4.00 -8.82
C GLU A 89 0.84 2.48 -8.53
N TYR A 90 -0.30 1.77 -8.49
CA TYR A 90 -0.31 0.38 -8.00
C TYR A 90 0.56 -0.58 -8.81
N MET A 91 0.79 -0.32 -10.10
CA MET A 91 1.62 -1.21 -10.93
C MET A 91 3.10 -1.13 -10.54
N ALA A 92 3.63 0.09 -10.38
CA ALA A 92 4.99 0.29 -9.91
C ALA A 92 5.15 -0.20 -8.46
N PHE A 93 4.21 0.19 -7.59
CA PHE A 93 4.18 -0.26 -6.19
C PHE A 93 4.11 -1.80 -6.05
N LYS A 94 3.36 -2.48 -6.94
CA LYS A 94 3.32 -3.94 -7.00
C LYS A 94 4.70 -4.53 -7.26
N ASP A 95 5.39 -4.02 -8.27
CA ASP A 95 6.69 -4.55 -8.68
C ASP A 95 7.77 -4.25 -7.66
N GLU A 96 7.70 -3.09 -7.02
CA GLU A 96 8.73 -2.65 -6.09
C GLU A 96 8.57 -3.18 -4.67
N VAL A 97 7.33 -3.24 -4.19
CA VAL A 97 7.03 -3.56 -2.79
C VAL A 97 6.36 -4.92 -2.71
N VAL A 98 5.19 -5.07 -3.33
CA VAL A 98 4.31 -6.24 -3.08
C VAL A 98 4.91 -7.55 -3.60
N SER A 99 5.63 -7.51 -4.72
CA SER A 99 6.32 -8.67 -5.29
C SER A 99 7.47 -9.19 -4.40
N ARG A 100 7.95 -8.36 -3.46
CA ARG A 100 9.10 -8.63 -2.60
C ARG A 100 8.71 -8.85 -1.13
N LEU A 101 7.42 -8.79 -0.81
CA LEU A 101 6.95 -9.07 0.55
C LEU A 101 7.25 -10.53 0.91
N GLU A 102 8.08 -10.72 1.92
CA GLU A 102 8.46 -12.04 2.42
C GLU A 102 7.86 -12.28 3.81
N CYS A 103 7.29 -13.47 3.99
CA CYS A 103 6.85 -13.95 5.31
C CYS A 103 8.04 -14.43 6.13
N SER A 104 8.91 -13.51 6.54
CA SER A 104 10.16 -13.84 7.22
C SER A 104 9.96 -14.06 8.73
N GLY A 105 10.74 -14.96 9.34
CA GLY A 105 10.80 -15.16 10.79
C GLY A 105 9.78 -16.13 11.38
N PRO A 106 9.76 -16.29 12.73
CA PRO A 106 9.03 -17.36 13.42
C PRO A 106 7.51 -17.24 13.31
N LYS A 107 7.01 -16.05 12.97
CA LYS A 107 5.58 -15.76 12.84
C LYS A 107 5.05 -15.88 11.41
N GLN A 108 5.92 -16.05 10.42
CA GLN A 108 5.56 -16.21 8.99
C GLN A 108 4.61 -15.11 8.48
N ARG A 109 4.97 -13.84 8.71
CA ARG A 109 4.19 -12.67 8.28
C ARG A 109 5.13 -11.59 7.75
N TRP A 110 4.68 -10.84 6.75
CA TRP A 110 5.33 -9.58 6.37
C TRP A 110 4.70 -8.43 7.15
N ARG A 111 5.41 -7.30 7.20
CA ARG A 111 4.93 -6.03 7.74
C ARG A 111 5.26 -4.93 6.74
N LEU A 112 4.35 -4.00 6.56
CA LEU A 112 4.50 -2.83 5.71
C LEU A 112 3.88 -1.63 6.41
N THR A 113 4.68 -0.60 6.64
CA THR A 113 4.28 0.62 7.35
C THR A 113 3.77 1.69 6.38
N GLY A 114 2.96 2.63 6.88
CA GLY A 114 2.58 3.81 6.10
C GLY A 114 3.79 4.57 5.56
N HIS A 115 4.84 4.72 6.38
CA HIS A 115 6.09 5.35 5.97
C HIS A 115 6.78 4.65 4.77
N GLU A 116 6.78 3.32 4.72
CA GLU A 116 7.34 2.57 3.59
C GLU A 116 6.48 2.74 2.32
N ILE A 117 5.16 2.85 2.46
CA ILE A 117 4.26 3.17 1.32
C ILE A 117 4.55 4.58 0.81
N ASP A 118 4.65 5.55 1.72
CA ASP A 118 5.04 6.92 1.44
C ASP A 118 6.40 7.03 0.72
N SER A 119 7.39 6.24 1.14
CA SER A 119 8.71 6.21 0.49
C SER A 119 8.60 5.69 -0.94
N ALA A 120 7.90 4.57 -1.13
CA ALA A 120 7.70 4.00 -2.45
C ALA A 120 6.97 4.97 -3.40
N LEU A 121 5.92 5.66 -2.93
CA LEU A 121 5.19 6.65 -3.73
C LEU A 121 6.01 7.90 -4.07
N ARG A 122 7.08 8.21 -3.32
CA ARG A 122 8.00 9.31 -3.67
C ARG A 122 9.03 8.87 -4.70
N GLU A 123 9.50 7.63 -4.61
CA GLU A 123 10.48 7.07 -5.54
C GLU A 123 9.88 6.89 -6.95
N THR A 124 8.60 6.56 -7.07
CA THR A 124 7.93 6.43 -8.37
C THR A 124 7.79 7.75 -9.14
N VAL A 125 7.83 8.89 -8.44
CA VAL A 125 7.73 10.24 -9.05
C VAL A 125 9.07 10.73 -9.59
N ASP A 126 10.19 10.16 -9.12
CA ASP A 126 11.55 10.64 -9.43
C ASP A 126 12.31 9.75 -10.45
N GLU A 127 11.63 8.82 -11.12
CA GLU A 127 12.20 8.04 -12.24
C GLU A 127 12.01 8.83 -13.57
N PRO A 128 13.01 9.59 -14.07
CA PRO A 128 12.98 10.06 -15.44
C PRO A 128 13.10 8.84 -16.35
N LEU A 129 12.01 8.53 -17.06
CA LEU A 129 11.97 7.58 -18.17
C LEU A 129 13.11 7.88 -19.15
N ALA A 130 14.27 7.25 -18.97
CA ALA A 130 15.27 7.16 -20.01
C ALA A 130 14.76 6.11 -21.01
N PRO A 131 14.50 6.46 -22.28
CA PRO A 131 14.13 5.46 -23.26
C PRO A 131 15.30 4.52 -23.47
N SER A 132 15.11 3.26 -23.08
CA SER A 132 15.92 2.15 -23.59
C SER A 132 15.75 2.07 -25.11
N VAL A 133 16.73 2.57 -25.85
CA VAL A 133 16.99 2.39 -27.29
C VAL A 133 18.51 2.52 -27.43
N SER A 134 19.30 1.57 -27.94
CA SER A 134 19.10 0.26 -28.55
C SER A 134 20.23 -0.67 -28.16
#